data_AF-A0A4Y9PB67-F1
#
_entry.id   AF-A0A4Y9PB67-F1
#
_cell.length_a   1.000
_cell.length_b   1.000
_cell.length_c   1.000
_cell.angle_alpha   90.00
_cell.angle_beta   90.00
_cell.angle_gamma   90.00
#
_symmetry.space_group_name_H-M   'P 1'
#
loop_
_entity.id
_entity.type
_entity.pdbx_description
1 polymer ?
#
loop_
_entity_poly.entity_id
_entity_poly.type
_entity_poly.pdbx_seq_one_letter_code
_entity_poly.pdbx_strand_id
1 'polypeptide(L)'
;MTPELPRHAGRLQDDLLQDLRAVVPAHASVPVPVASAPPPPPPPSAAAMEVRVTPGIWTGPSAGVSPDGAAIVVGVGPLQIRFGLYGR
;
A
#
# COMPACT_ATOMS: atom_id res chain seq x y z
N MET A 1 77.80 13.96 14.61
CA MET A 1 76.91 13.46 15.66
C MET A 1 75.55 14.11 15.47
N THR A 2 74.57 13.37 14.96
CA THR A 2 73.25 13.88 14.57
C THR A 2 72.24 13.50 15.67
N PRO A 3 71.44 14.43 16.21
CA PRO A 3 70.44 14.09 17.23
C PRO A 3 69.21 13.42 16.60
N GLU A 4 68.81 12.25 17.11
CA GLU A 4 67.53 11.58 16.80
C GLU A 4 66.37 12.37 17.44
N LEU A 5 65.37 12.71 16.63
CA LEU A 5 64.17 13.43 17.02
C LEU A 5 63.19 12.50 17.77
N PRO A 6 62.46 12.95 18.81
CA PRO A 6 61.63 12.06 19.64
C PRO A 6 60.40 11.53 18.88
N ARG A 7 60.25 10.20 18.82
CA ARG A 7 59.12 9.48 18.21
C ARG A 7 57.83 9.57 19.04
N HIS A 8 57.32 10.76 19.31
CA HIS A 8 56.14 10.96 20.18
C HIS A 8 54.84 11.26 19.43
N ALA A 9 54.89 11.56 18.13
CA ALA A 9 53.70 11.90 17.34
C ALA A 9 52.76 10.70 17.11
N GLY A 10 53.29 9.47 17.00
CA GLY A 10 52.48 8.28 16.71
C GLY A 10 51.57 7.87 17.87
N ARG A 11 52.07 7.96 19.12
CA ARG A 11 51.31 7.49 20.29
C ARG A 11 50.08 8.32 20.61
N LEU A 12 50.14 9.64 20.41
CA LEU A 12 49.00 10.53 20.71
C LEU A 12 47.80 10.23 19.80
N GLN A 13 48.06 9.90 18.54
CA GLN A 13 47.01 9.55 17.59
C GLN A 13 46.33 8.23 17.98
N ASP A 14 47.11 7.23 18.39
CA ASP A 14 46.59 5.95 18.87
C ASP A 14 45.77 6.12 20.17
N ASP A 15 46.26 6.92 21.11
CA ASP A 15 45.55 7.21 22.36
C ASP A 15 44.20 7.90 22.10
N LEU A 16 44.16 8.89 21.20
CA LEU A 16 42.90 9.57 20.82
C LEU A 16 41.92 8.63 20.12
N LEU A 17 42.42 7.73 19.25
CA LEU A 17 41.58 6.73 18.59
C LEU A 17 41.02 5.73 19.59
N GLN A 18 41.78 5.37 20.62
CA GLN A 18 41.37 4.43 21.64
C GLN A 18 40.37 5.06 22.61
N ASP A 19 40.56 6.33 22.96
CA ASP A 19 39.63 7.08 23.82
C ASP A 19 38.28 7.28 23.11
N LEU A 20 38.29 7.61 21.81
CA LEU A 20 37.07 7.66 21.00
C LEU A 20 36.34 6.31 20.97
N ARG A 21 37.05 5.19 20.86
CA ARG A 21 36.44 3.86 20.89
C ARG A 21 35.88 3.49 22.27
N ALA A 22 36.49 3.98 23.35
CA ALA A 22 36.01 3.77 24.71
C ALA A 22 34.77 4.61 25.04
N VAL A 23 34.64 5.79 24.43
CA VAL A 23 33.51 6.70 24.62
C VAL A 23 32.31 6.35 23.74
N VAL A 24 32.52 5.70 22.58
CA VAL A 24 31.40 5.18 21.77
C VAL A 24 30.72 4.07 22.57
N PRO A 25 29.49 4.28 23.07
CA PRO A 25 28.74 3.21 23.71
C PRO A 25 28.55 2.14 22.65
N ALA A 26 28.91 0.89 22.94
CA ALA A 26 28.54 -0.22 22.09
C ALA A 26 27.04 -0.10 21.85
N HIS A 27 26.65 0.28 20.62
CA HIS A 27 25.27 0.50 20.26
C HIS A 27 24.56 -0.81 20.53
N ALA A 28 23.87 -0.89 21.67
CA ALA A 28 22.95 -1.97 21.96
C ALA A 28 21.99 -1.95 20.78
N SER A 29 22.06 -2.99 19.96
CA SER A 29 21.22 -3.13 18.77
C SER A 29 19.80 -3.26 19.27
N VAL A 30 19.12 -2.13 19.44
CA VAL A 30 17.71 -2.10 19.81
C VAL A 30 16.97 -2.76 18.66
N PRO A 31 16.29 -3.89 18.86
CA PRO A 31 15.48 -4.47 17.80
C PRO A 31 14.40 -3.44 17.48
N VAL A 32 14.51 -2.81 16.32
CA VAL A 32 13.45 -1.95 15.79
C VAL A 32 12.29 -2.88 15.47
N PRO A 33 11.12 -2.76 16.13
CA PRO A 33 9.97 -3.55 15.75
C PRO A 33 9.61 -3.15 14.32
N VAL A 34 9.76 -4.08 13.39
CA VAL A 34 9.31 -3.90 12.01
C VAL A 34 7.79 -3.93 12.07
N ALA A 35 7.17 -2.74 12.04
CA ALA A 35 5.73 -2.64 11.92
C ALA A 35 5.32 -3.32 10.60
N SER A 36 4.35 -4.22 10.68
CA SER A 36 3.79 -4.84 9.48
C SER A 36 3.20 -3.76 8.58
N ALA A 37 3.50 -3.84 7.27
CA ALA A 37 2.90 -2.94 6.30
C ALA A 37 1.36 -3.11 6.31
N PRO A 38 0.59 -2.02 6.15
CA PRO A 38 -0.85 -2.12 6.03
C PRO A 38 -1.23 -2.99 4.82
N PRO A 39 -2.39 -3.68 4.87
CA PRO A 39 -2.84 -4.50 3.76
C PRO A 39 -3.04 -3.63 2.50
N PRO A 40 -2.86 -4.20 1.31
CA PRO A 40 -3.12 -3.49 0.06
C PRO A 40 -4.60 -3.10 -0.04
N PRO A 41 -4.92 -1.99 -0.76
CA PRO A 41 -6.30 -1.62 -1.00
C PRO A 41 -7.04 -2.72 -1.79
N PRO A 42 -8.37 -2.83 -1.64
CA PRO A 42 -9.15 -3.78 -2.41
C PRO A 42 -9.08 -3.47 -3.91
N PRO A 43 -9.24 -4.49 -4.78
CA PRO A 43 -9.28 -4.28 -6.22
C PRO A 43 -10.46 -3.38 -6.62
N PRO A 44 -10.34 -2.63 -7.74
CA PRO A 44 -11.44 -1.81 -8.24
C PRO A 44 -12.61 -2.70 -8.68
N SER A 45 -13.85 -2.27 -8.37
CA SER A 45 -15.05 -2.95 -8.84
C SER A 45 -15.14 -2.87 -10.37
N ALA A 46 -15.48 -4.00 -11.01
CA ALA A 46 -15.65 -4.05 -12.45
C ALA A 46 -17.03 -3.53 -12.84
N ALA A 47 -17.09 -2.63 -13.84
CA ALA A 47 -18.35 -2.28 -14.46
C ALA A 47 -18.83 -3.47 -15.32
N ALA A 48 -20.08 -3.87 -15.17
CA ALA A 48 -20.70 -4.86 -16.04
C ALA A 48 -22.11 -4.45 -16.47
N MET A 49 -22.55 -5.06 -17.56
CA MET A 49 -23.86 -4.86 -18.15
C MET A 49 -24.55 -6.22 -18.27
N GLU A 50 -25.76 -6.32 -17.76
CA GLU A 50 -26.62 -7.48 -17.88
C GLU A 50 -27.83 -7.11 -18.74
N VAL A 51 -28.20 -7.99 -19.66
CA VAL A 51 -29.39 -7.83 -20.50
C VAL A 51 -30.30 -9.03 -20.27
N ARG A 52 -31.55 -8.76 -19.91
CA ARG A 52 -32.57 -9.76 -19.68
C ARG A 52 -33.73 -9.53 -20.63
N VAL A 53 -34.18 -10.58 -21.30
CA VAL A 53 -35.37 -10.55 -22.15
C VAL A 53 -36.39 -11.50 -21.54
N THR A 54 -37.60 -11.00 -21.27
CA THR A 54 -38.72 -11.80 -20.76
C THR A 54 -39.88 -11.74 -21.75
N PRO A 55 -39.96 -12.71 -22.69
CA PRO A 55 -41.01 -12.75 -23.70
C PRO A 55 -42.42 -12.79 -23.08
N GLY A 56 -43.39 -12.14 -23.71
CA GLY A 56 -44.79 -12.15 -23.27
C GLY A 56 -45.12 -11.19 -22.13
N ILE A 57 -44.13 -10.59 -21.47
CA ILE A 57 -44.34 -9.52 -20.50
C ILE A 57 -44.06 -8.18 -21.18
N TRP A 58 -45.12 -7.39 -21.36
CA TRP A 58 -45.00 -6.04 -21.89
C TRP A 58 -45.12 -5.03 -20.75
N THR A 59 -43.98 -4.71 -20.14
CA THR A 59 -43.92 -3.63 -19.15
C THR A 59 -43.74 -2.28 -19.85
N GLY A 60 -44.40 -1.25 -19.30
CA GLY A 60 -44.13 0.14 -19.70
C GLY A 60 -42.67 0.53 -19.45
N PRO A 61 -42.21 1.67 -20.00
CA PRO A 61 -40.86 2.15 -19.74
C PRO A 61 -40.63 2.34 -18.24
N SER A 62 -39.53 1.81 -17.72
CA SER A 62 -39.16 1.89 -16.31
C SER A 62 -37.68 2.20 -16.16
N ALA A 63 -37.32 3.00 -15.16
CA ALA A 63 -35.94 3.21 -14.76
C ALA A 63 -35.86 3.21 -13.24
N GLY A 64 -34.79 2.62 -12.70
CA GLY A 64 -34.58 2.54 -11.26
C GLY A 64 -33.15 2.21 -10.91
N VAL A 65 -32.87 2.22 -9.61
CA VAL A 65 -31.60 1.80 -9.05
C VAL A 65 -31.83 0.46 -8.34
N SER A 66 -30.87 -0.46 -8.43
CA SER A 66 -30.93 -1.72 -7.72
C SER A 66 -30.95 -1.51 -6.19
N PRO A 67 -31.46 -2.48 -5.41
CA PRO A 67 -31.61 -2.32 -3.95
C PRO A 67 -30.31 -2.02 -3.21
N ASP A 68 -29.17 -2.48 -3.75
CA ASP A 68 -27.82 -2.26 -3.23
C ASP A 68 -27.20 -0.93 -3.68
N GLY A 69 -27.89 -0.15 -4.53
CA GLY A 69 -27.37 1.09 -5.09
C GLY A 69 -26.28 0.90 -6.16
N ALA A 70 -25.88 -0.35 -6.47
CA ALA A 70 -24.71 -0.64 -7.29
C ALA A 70 -25.00 -0.66 -8.78
N ALA A 71 -26.27 -0.68 -9.19
CA ALA A 71 -26.68 -0.77 -10.58
C ALA A 71 -27.89 0.11 -10.91
N ILE A 72 -27.97 0.53 -12.17
CA ILE A 72 -29.11 1.18 -12.78
C ILE A 72 -29.81 0.15 -13.66
N VAL A 73 -31.13 0.04 -13.53
CA VAL A 73 -31.97 -0.86 -14.31
C VAL A 73 -32.89 -0.03 -15.19
N VAL A 74 -32.91 -0.31 -16.48
CA VAL A 74 -33.80 0.32 -17.47
C VAL A 74 -34.59 -0.78 -18.17
N GLY A 75 -35.91 -0.61 -18.28
CA GLY A 75 -36.81 -1.59 -18.88
C GLY A 75 -37.71 -0.95 -19.92
N VAL A 76 -37.98 -1.67 -21.01
CA VAL A 76 -38.97 -1.30 -22.03
C VAL A 76 -39.53 -2.56 -22.69
N GLY A 77 -40.85 -2.75 -22.60
CA GLY A 77 -41.51 -3.95 -23.10
C GLY A 77 -40.91 -5.21 -22.44
N PRO A 78 -40.43 -6.19 -23.23
CA PRO A 78 -39.82 -7.42 -22.71
C PRO A 78 -38.34 -7.28 -22.36
N LEU A 79 -37.71 -6.15 -22.66
CA LEU A 79 -36.27 -5.93 -22.49
C LEU A 79 -35.98 -5.21 -21.18
N GLN A 80 -35.04 -5.75 -20.41
CA GLN A 80 -34.42 -5.09 -19.27
C GLN A 80 -32.91 -5.05 -19.47
N ILE A 81 -32.32 -3.89 -19.17
CA ILE A 81 -30.88 -3.65 -19.24
C ILE A 81 -30.45 -3.14 -17.87
N ARG A 82 -29.39 -3.72 -17.32
CA ARG A 82 -28.86 -3.39 -16.01
C ARG A 82 -27.38 -3.07 -16.11
N PHE A 83 -26.98 -1.89 -15.66
CA PHE A 83 -25.59 -1.41 -15.68
C PHE A 83 -25.12 -1.21 -14.25
N GLY A 84 -23.99 -1.77 -13.83
CA GLY A 84 -23.55 -1.59 -12.46
C GLY A 84 -22.11 -2.01 -12.18
N LEU A 85 -21.66 -1.73 -10.97
CA LEU A 85 -20.38 -2.19 -10.45
C LEU A 85 -20.59 -3.54 -9.77
N TYR A 86 -20.00 -4.59 -10.32
CA TYR A 86 -20.04 -5.92 -9.73
C TYR A 86 -18.72 -6.16 -8.99
N GLY A 87 -18.81 -6.24 -7.66
CA GLY A 87 -17.71 -6.74 -6.82
C GLY A 87 -17.72 -8.26 -6.85
N ARG A 88 -16.61 -8.88 -7.25
CA ARG A 88 -16.40 -10.32 -7.09
C ARG A 88 -15.81 -10.63 -5.73
#